data_AF-A0A842MG53-F1
#
_entry.id   AF-A0A842MG53-F1
#
_cell.length_a   1.000
_cell.length_b   1.000
_cell.length_c   1.000
_cell.angle_alpha   90.00
_cell.angle_beta   90.00
_cell.angle_gamma   90.00
#
_symmetry.space_group_name_H-M   'P 1'
#
loop_
_entity.id
_entity.type
_entity.pdbx_description
1 polymer ?
#
loop_
_entity_poly.entity_id
_entity_poly.type
_entity_poly.pdbx_seq_one_letter_code
_entity_poly.pdbx_strand_id
1 'polypeptide(L)'
;MVNPTVVHESYHSLVFGQKLVRSEARRRLLLVLRNPYVEFVNQTRRVSEAAIKIALDYRTGGRDALVLASFLLNKIPVLLTRDHDLLFG
;
A
#
# COMPACT_ATOMS: atom_id res chain seq x y z
N MET A 1 -3.73 -7.48 1.59
CA MET A 1 -3.19 -6.71 2.72
C MET A 1 -3.42 -5.22 2.49
N VAL A 2 -3.44 -4.42 3.54
CA VAL A 2 -3.25 -2.96 3.50
C VAL A 2 -2.19 -2.57 4.53
N ASN A 3 -1.55 -1.42 4.34
CA ASN A 3 -0.60 -0.85 5.30
C ASN A 3 -0.94 0.64 5.52
N PRO A 4 -0.36 1.32 6.53
CA PRO A 4 -0.62 2.74 6.78
C PRO A 4 -0.43 3.63 5.55
N THR A 5 0.59 3.37 4.72
CA THR A 5 0.87 4.19 3.52
C THR A 5 -0.27 4.08 2.52
N VAL A 6 -0.68 2.86 2.17
CA VAL A 6 -1.78 2.61 1.24
C VAL A 6 -3.08 3.25 1.72
N VAL A 7 -3.37 3.19 3.03
CA VAL A 7 -4.57 3.80 3.62
C VAL A 7 -4.55 5.32 3.49
N HIS A 8 -3.43 5.96 3.81
CA HIS A 8 -3.33 7.43 3.76
C HIS A 8 -3.24 7.97 2.33
N GLU A 9 -2.62 7.23 1.41
CA GLU A 9 -2.65 7.58 -0.02
C GLU A 9 -4.03 7.39 -0.63
N SER A 10 -4.75 6.34 -0.22
CA SER A 10 -6.15 6.15 -0.62
C SER A 10 -7.00 7.31 -0.10
N TYR A 11 -6.83 7.74 1.15
CA TYR A 11 -7.51 8.92 1.69
C TYR A 11 -7.21 10.16 0.86
N HIS A 12 -5.94 10.41 0.57
CA HIS A 12 -5.52 11.57 -0.21
C HIS A 12 -6.16 11.54 -1.60
N SER A 13 -6.11 10.40 -2.28
CA SER A 13 -6.68 10.21 -3.61
C SER A 13 -8.20 10.39 -3.62
N LEU A 14 -8.91 9.85 -2.63
CA LEU A 14 -10.37 9.99 -2.49
C LEU A 14 -10.77 11.46 -2.25
N VAL A 15 -10.10 12.15 -1.34
CA VAL A 15 -10.48 13.51 -0.93
C VAL A 15 -10.02 14.56 -1.94
N PHE A 16 -8.75 14.50 -2.36
CA PHE A 16 -8.15 15.56 -3.17
C PHE A 16 -8.24 15.28 -4.66
N GLY A 17 -8.12 14.00 -5.07
CA GLY A 17 -8.27 13.58 -6.47
C GLY A 17 -9.74 13.48 -6.86
N GLN A 18 -10.50 12.64 -6.17
CA GLN A 18 -11.91 12.34 -6.52
C GLN A 18 -12.92 13.30 -5.87
N LYS A 19 -12.46 14.27 -5.07
CA LYS A 19 -13.31 15.27 -4.39
C LYS A 19 -14.39 14.66 -3.51
N LEU A 20 -14.16 13.46 -2.96
CA LEU A 20 -15.08 12.81 -2.04
C LEU A 20 -15.14 13.59 -0.72
N VAL A 21 -16.33 13.68 -0.13
CA VAL A 21 -16.51 14.30 1.19
C VAL A 21 -15.65 13.57 2.22
N ARG A 22 -14.89 14.31 3.04
CA ARG A 22 -13.91 13.75 4.01
C ARG A 22 -14.51 12.70 4.94
N SER A 23 -15.73 12.93 5.44
CA SER A 23 -16.45 11.98 6.29
C SER A 23 -16.78 10.68 5.57
N GLU A 24 -17.15 10.76 4.30
CA GLU A 24 -17.43 9.60 3.45
C GLU A 24 -16.14 8.83 3.11
N ALA A 25 -15.05 9.53 2.79
CA ALA A 25 -13.73 8.90 2.60
C ALA A 25 -13.28 8.14 3.86
N ARG A 26 -13.40 8.77 5.04
CA ARG A 26 -13.12 8.13 6.34
C ARG A 26 -13.97 6.90 6.55
N ARG A 27 -15.29 6.99 6.32
CA ARG A 27 -16.22 5.86 6.49
C ARG A 27 -15.81 4.68 5.61
N ARG A 28 -15.50 4.90 4.33
CA ARG A 28 -15.08 3.85 3.40
C ARG A 28 -13.77 3.18 3.82
N LEU A 29 -12.76 3.96 4.21
CA LEU A 29 -11.48 3.41 4.67
C LEU A 29 -11.63 2.62 5.97
N LEU A 30 -12.49 3.07 6.90
CA LEU A 30 -12.79 2.32 8.11
C LEU A 30 -13.50 0.99 7.81
N LEU A 31 -14.32 0.90 6.77
CA LEU A 31 -14.90 -0.37 6.34
C LEU A 31 -13.81 -1.35 5.87
N VAL A 32 -12.82 -0.88 5.11
CA VAL A 32 -11.67 -1.69 4.70
C VAL A 32 -10.87 -2.15 5.91
N LEU A 33 -10.56 -1.24 6.83
CA LEU A 33 -9.77 -1.55 8.03
C LEU A 33 -10.47 -2.48 9.02
N ARG A 34 -11.81 -2.51 9.02
CA ARG A 34 -12.61 -3.39 9.89
C ARG A 34 -12.97 -4.71 9.21
N ASN A 35 -12.61 -4.90 7.94
CA ASN A 35 -12.92 -6.12 7.22
C ASN A 35 -12.01 -7.25 7.71
N PRO A 36 -12.57 -8.36 8.26
CA PRO A 36 -11.77 -9.45 8.82
C PRO A 36 -10.92 -10.19 7.78
N TYR A 37 -11.23 -10.03 6.49
CA TYR A 37 -10.47 -10.63 5.39
C TYR A 37 -9.36 -9.71 4.85
N VAL A 38 -9.23 -8.50 5.42
CA VAL A 38 -8.16 -7.55 5.05
C VAL A 38 -7.08 -7.58 6.12
N GLU A 39 -5.96 -8.20 5.78
CA GLU A 39 -4.78 -8.20 6.64
C GLU A 39 -4.15 -6.80 6.69
N PHE A 40 -3.89 -6.28 7.89
CA PHE A 40 -3.22 -5.00 8.11
C PHE A 40 -1.78 -5.23 8.56
N VAL A 41 -0.81 -4.81 7.74
CA VAL A 41 0.61 -4.94 8.06
C VAL A 41 1.21 -3.56 8.32
N ASN A 42 2.00 -3.44 9.38
CA ASN A 42 2.67 -2.19 9.72
C ASN A 42 4.05 -2.08 9.03
N GLN A 43 4.53 -0.87 8.81
CA GLN A 43 5.93 -0.69 8.39
C GLN A 43 6.88 -0.87 9.57
N THR A 44 7.98 -1.58 9.32
CA THR A 44 9.08 -1.75 10.26
C THR A 44 10.36 -1.21 9.64
N ARG A 45 11.40 -0.96 10.45
CA ARG A 45 12.71 -0.54 9.92
C ARG A 45 13.21 -1.49 8.84
N ARG A 46 13.08 -2.80 9.07
CA ARG A 46 13.44 -3.85 8.12
C ARG A 46 12.67 -3.76 6.80
N VAL A 47 11.37 -3.44 6.86
CA VAL A 47 10.55 -3.22 5.65
C VAL A 47 11.04 -2.00 4.88
N SER A 48 11.36 -0.90 5.57
CA SER A 48 11.89 0.30 4.92
C SER A 48 13.26 0.08 4.28
N GLU A 49 14.16 -0.63 4.95
CA GLU A 49 15.48 -0.99 4.41
C GLU A 49 15.37 -1.86 3.16
N ALA A 50 14.52 -2.89 3.21
CA ALA A 50 14.25 -3.76 2.06
C ALA A 50 13.62 -2.97 0.90
N ALA A 51 12.70 -2.04 1.19
CA ALA A 51 12.08 -1.19 0.18
C ALA A 51 13.12 -0.31 -0.54
N ILE A 52 14.04 0.32 0.19
CA ILE A 52 15.12 1.11 -0.42
C ILE A 52 15.97 0.23 -1.35
N LYS A 53 16.31 -1.00 -0.90
CA LYS A 53 17.07 -1.93 -1.73
C LYS A 53 16.31 -2.27 -3.02
N ILE A 54 15.02 -2.61 -2.93
CA ILE A 54 14.17 -2.92 -4.09
C ILE A 54 14.09 -1.74 -5.05
N ALA A 55 13.92 -0.52 -4.54
CA ALA A 55 13.86 0.69 -5.36
C ALA A 55 15.15 0.90 -6.17
N LEU A 56 16.32 0.63 -5.57
CA LEU A 56 17.61 0.76 -6.23
C LEU A 56 17.86 -0.35 -7.26
N ASP A 57 17.58 -1.60 -6.88
CA ASP A 57 17.83 -2.77 -7.72
C ASP A 57 16.95 -2.77 -8.98
N TYR A 58 15.67 -2.40 -8.83
CA TYR A 58 14.65 -2.52 -9.88
C TYR A 58 14.20 -1.17 -10.43
N ARG A 59 14.84 -0.06 -10.03
CA ARG A 59 14.49 1.32 -10.44
C ARG A 59 13.00 1.66 -10.23
N THR A 60 12.37 1.05 -9.23
CA THR A 60 10.97 1.29 -8.91
C THR A 60 10.80 2.54 -8.06
N GLY A 61 9.60 3.13 -8.08
CA GLY A 61 9.25 4.21 -7.17
C GLY A 61 9.36 3.75 -5.71
N GLY A 62 9.82 4.62 -4.81
CA GLY A 62 10.01 4.25 -3.40
C GLY A 62 8.74 3.77 -2.68
N ARG A 63 7.57 4.15 -3.18
CA ARG A 63 6.27 3.69 -2.67
C ARG A 63 5.93 2.28 -3.11
N ASP A 64 6.12 1.99 -4.39
CA ASP A 64 5.86 0.66 -4.96
C ASP A 64 6.84 -0.36 -4.35
N ALA A 65 8.10 0.04 -4.20
CA ALA A 65 9.10 -0.72 -3.48
C ALA A 65 8.72 -0.98 -2.01
N LEU A 66 8.09 -0.01 -1.33
CA LEU A 66 7.60 -0.17 0.04
C LEU A 66 6.42 -1.16 0.13
N VAL A 67 5.50 -1.11 -0.85
CA VAL A 67 4.41 -2.09 -0.96
C VAL A 67 4.99 -3.49 -1.18
N LEU A 68 5.89 -3.65 -2.15
CA LEU A 68 6.55 -4.92 -2.45
C LEU A 68 7.31 -5.49 -1.24
N ALA A 69 8.14 -4.68 -0.57
CA ALA A 69 8.86 -5.09 0.63
C ALA A 69 7.91 -5.55 1.74
N SER A 70 6.77 -4.86 1.90
CA SER A 70 5.74 -5.23 2.87
C SER A 70 5.11 -6.59 2.56
N PHE A 71 4.85 -6.91 1.28
CA PHE A 71 4.36 -8.22 0.87
C PHE A 71 5.39 -9.33 1.12
N LEU A 72 6.63 -9.11 0.67
CA LEU A 72 7.71 -10.11 0.75
C LEU A 72 8.05 -10.47 2.20
N LEU A 73 8.22 -9.46 3.07
CA LEU A 73 8.66 -9.70 4.45
C LEU A 73 7.55 -10.19 5.38
N ASN A 74 6.28 -9.86 5.09
CA ASN A 74 5.14 -10.41 5.82
C ASN A 74 4.63 -11.74 5.21
N LYS A 75 5.33 -12.29 4.20
CA LYS A 75 5.00 -13.56 3.54
C LYS A 75 3.57 -13.62 2.98
N ILE A 76 3.09 -12.51 2.44
CA ILE A 76 1.75 -12.44 1.88
C ILE A 76 1.79 -12.96 0.44
N PRO A 77 1.08 -14.07 0.13
CA PRO A 77 1.34 -14.86 -1.07
C PRO A 77 0.74 -14.27 -2.35
N VAL A 78 -0.20 -13.33 -2.25
CA VAL A 78 -0.94 -12.78 -3.41
C VAL A 78 -0.98 -11.26 -3.34
N LEU A 79 -0.39 -10.61 -4.35
CA LEU A 79 -0.51 -9.17 -4.60
C LEU A 79 -1.61 -8.93 -5.63
N LEU A 80 -2.65 -8.17 -5.26
CA LEU A 80 -3.62 -7.62 -6.20
C LEU A 80 -3.22 -6.18 -6.53
N THR A 81 -2.79 -5.93 -7.76
CA THR A 81 -2.43 -4.60 -8.26
C THR A 81 -3.05 -4.36 -9.63
N ARG A 82 -3.32 -3.08 -9.95
CA ARG A 82 -3.65 -2.64 -11.32
C ARG A 82 -2.49 -1.87 -11.96
N ASP A 83 -1.40 -1.72 -11.23
CA ASP A 83 -0.18 -1.11 -11.72
C ASP A 83 0.54 -2.12 -12.62
N HIS A 84 0.65 -1.80 -13.90
CA HIS A 84 1.28 -2.66 -14.89
C HIS A 84 2.80 -2.70 -14.74
N ASP A 85 3.41 -1.63 -14.22
CA ASP A 85 4.86 -1.57 -14.04
C ASP A 85 5.31 -2.55 -12.95
N LEU A 86 4.44 -2.83 -11.98
CA LEU A 86 4.65 -3.85 -10.95
C LEU A 86 4.46 -5.30 -11.45
N LEU A 87 3.83 -5.50 -12.60
CA LEU A 87 3.54 -6.83 -13.17
C LEU A 87 4.49 -7.20 -14.30
N PHE A 88 5.01 -6.21 -15.03
CA PHE A 88 5.77 -6.41 -16.27
C PHE A 88 7.07 -5.58 -16.35
N GLY A 89 7.45 -4.91 -15.26
CA GLY A 89 8.69 -4.12 -15.15
C GLY A 89 9.96 -4.94 -15.23
#